data_AF-W4SIX8-F1
#
_entry.id   AF-W4SIX8-F1
#
_cell.length_a   1.000
_cell.length_b   1.000
_cell.length_c   1.000
_cell.angle_alpha   90.00
_cell.angle_beta   90.00
_cell.angle_gamma   90.00
#
_symmetry.space_group_name_H-M   'P 1'
#
loop_
_entity.id
_entity.type
_entity.pdbx_description
1 polymer ?
#
loop_
_entity_poly.entity_id
_entity_poly.type
_entity_poly.pdbx_seq_one_letter_code
_entity_poly.pdbx_strand_id
1 'polypeptide(L)' 'MAQWYFHVPGQADRIGPLDDASARAHAQRQPDALAWRDGLDGWTPARQLAELQ' A
#
# COMPACT_ATOMS: atom_id res chain seq x y z
N MET A 1 14.59 -3.81 0.41
CA MET A 1 13.37 -4.36 -0.24
C MET A 1 12.26 -4.19 0.78
N ALA A 2 11.41 -3.17 0.65
CA ALA A 2 10.32 -2.99 1.60
C ALA A 2 9.17 -3.92 1.22
N GLN A 3 8.59 -4.59 2.22
CA GLN A 3 7.40 -5.40 2.04
C GLN A 3 6.18 -4.52 2.28
N TRP A 4 5.50 -4.20 1.20
CA TRP A 4 4.28 -3.41 1.22
C TRP A 4 3.06 -4.31 1.30
N TYR A 5 2.11 -3.91 2.10
CA TYR A 5 0.81 -4.53 2.23
C TYR A 5 -0.24 -3.48 1.91
N PHE A 6 -1.29 -3.90 1.21
CA PHE A 6 -2.42 -3.05 0.87
C PHE A 6 -3.70 -3.64 1.41
N HIS A 7 -4.62 -2.77 1.79
CA HIS A 7 -5.95 -3.12 2.25
C HIS A 7 -6.94 -2.14 1.62
N VAL A 8 -7.90 -2.68 0.88
CA VAL A 8 -8.92 -1.88 0.20
C VAL A 8 -10.16 -1.84 1.09
N PRO A 9 -10.68 -0.66 1.46
CA PRO A 9 -11.90 -0.57 2.26
C PRO A 9 -13.06 -1.30 1.57
N GLY A 10 -13.66 -2.27 2.26
CA GLY A 10 -14.71 -3.14 1.70
C GLY A 10 -14.22 -4.49 1.16
N GLN A 11 -12.90 -4.73 1.12
CA GLN A 11 -12.31 -6.05 0.94
C GLN A 11 -11.69 -6.51 2.25
N ALA A 12 -12.06 -7.69 2.73
CA ALA A 12 -11.45 -8.27 3.92
C ALA A 12 -9.99 -8.73 3.66
N ASP A 13 -9.67 -9.01 2.40
CA ASP A 13 -8.37 -9.53 2.02
C ASP A 13 -7.29 -8.44 1.99
N ARG A 14 -6.11 -8.82 2.46
CA ARG A 14 -4.90 -8.01 2.40
C ARG A 14 -4.08 -8.42 1.18
N ILE A 15 -3.63 -7.46 0.41
CA ILE A 15 -2.83 -7.66 -0.79
C ILE A 15 -1.35 -7.50 -0.40
N GLY A 16 -0.52 -8.49 -0.71
CA GLY A 16 0.94 -8.45 -0.46
C GLY A 16 1.48 -9.71 0.23
N PRO A 17 2.79 -9.75 0.56
CA PRO A 17 3.75 -8.65 0.44
C PRO A 17 4.08 -8.30 -1.02
N LEU A 18 4.03 -7.01 -1.34
CA LEU A 18 4.47 -6.43 -2.60
C LEU A 18 5.84 -5.78 -2.42
N ASP A 19 6.64 -5.72 -3.48
CA ASP A 19 7.85 -4.91 -3.53
C ASP A 19 7.52 -3.44 -3.82
N ASP A 20 8.51 -2.55 -3.69
CA ASP A 20 8.33 -1.11 -3.91
C ASP A 20 7.76 -0.78 -5.30
N ALA A 21 8.15 -1.53 -6.34
CA ALA A 21 7.66 -1.31 -7.71
C ALA A 21 6.20 -1.73 -7.88
N SER A 22 5.83 -2.92 -7.39
CA SER A 22 4.45 -3.42 -7.44
C SER A 22 3.53 -2.59 -6.55
N ALA A 23 4.03 -2.12 -5.40
CA ALA A 23 3.31 -1.24 -4.49
C ALA A 23 2.93 0.07 -5.17
N ARG A 24 3.87 0.73 -5.86
CA ARG A 24 3.58 1.94 -6.67
C ARG A 24 2.55 1.66 -7.75
N ALA A 25 2.73 0.58 -8.51
CA ALA A 25 1.78 0.21 -9.56
C ALA A 25 0.37 -0.08 -9.01
N HIS A 26 0.28 -0.62 -7.79
CA HIS A 26 -0.99 -0.87 -7.12
C HIS A 26 -1.61 0.42 -6.57
N ALA A 27 -0.80 1.28 -5.93
CA ALA A 27 -1.21 2.59 -5.44
C ALA A 27 -1.71 3.51 -6.55
N GLN A 28 -1.07 3.52 -7.72
CA GLN A 28 -1.55 4.30 -8.86
C GLN A 28 -2.88 3.78 -9.43
N ARG A 29 -3.13 2.47 -9.34
CA ARG A 29 -4.42 1.88 -9.73
C ARG A 29 -5.51 2.10 -8.69
N GLN A 30 -5.14 2.12 -7.41
CA GLN A 30 -6.04 2.23 -6.26
C GLN A 30 -5.47 3.22 -5.23
N PRO A 31 -5.55 4.53 -5.52
CA PRO A 31 -4.97 5.56 -4.64
C PRO A 31 -5.67 5.65 -3.28
N ASP A 32 -6.91 5.17 -3.19
CA ASP A 32 -7.71 5.11 -1.96
C ASP A 32 -7.44 3.84 -1.13
N ALA A 33 -6.63 2.90 -1.62
CA ALA A 33 -6.20 1.76 -0.83
C ALA A 33 -5.33 2.21 0.34
N LEU A 34 -5.49 1.57 1.49
CA LEU A 34 -4.60 1.75 2.62
C LEU A 34 -3.34 0.91 2.40
N ALA A 35 -2.17 1.51 2.48
CA ALA A 35 -0.89 0.84 2.41
C ALA A 35 -0.21 0.81 3.78
N TRP A 36 0.50 -0.26 4.06
CA TRP A 36 1.32 -0.42 5.25
C TRP A 36 2.61 -1.14 4.87
N ARG A 37 3.70 -0.81 5.56
CA ARG A 37 4.97 -1.51 5.47
C ARG A 37 5.68 -1.48 6.81
N ASP A 38 6.68 -2.34 6.94
CA ASP A 38 7.59 -2.29 8.07
C ASP A 38 8.21 -0.89 8.21
N GLY A 39 8.11 -0.31 9.41
CA GLY A 39 8.53 1.07 9.71
C GLY A 39 7.43 2.13 9.64
N LEU A 40 6.20 1.81 9.20
CA LEU A 40 5.04 2.71 9.34
C LEU A 40 4.27 2.43 10.63
N ASP A 41 3.82 3.50 11.30
CA ASP A 41 3.01 3.41 12.53
C ASP A 41 1.66 2.70 12.32
N GLY A 42 1.17 2.66 11.07
CA GLY A 42 -0.07 1.98 10.73
C GLY A 42 -0.50 2.14 9.27
N TRP A 43 -1.67 1.61 8.96
CA TRP A 43 -2.29 1.68 7.65
C TRP A 43 -2.52 3.14 7.23
N THR A 44 -1.86 3.55 6.15
CA THR A 44 -1.88 4.93 5.64
C THR A 44 -2.39 4.92 4.20
N PRO A 45 -3.29 5.83 3.79
CA PRO A 45 -3.74 5.91 2.40
C PRO A 45 -2.56 6.01 1.43
N ALA A 46 -2.57 5.20 0.37
CA ALA A 46 -1.48 5.13 -0.60
C ALA A 46 -1.20 6.50 -1.24
N ARG A 47 -2.26 7.29 -1.48
CA ARG A 47 -2.16 8.70 -1.93
C ARG A 47 -1.41 9.66 -0.99
N GLN A 48 -1.30 9.35 0.31
CA GLN A 48 -0.57 10.17 1.27
C GLN A 48 0.92 9.79 1.33
N LEU A 49 1.27 8.61 0.83
CA LEU A 49 2.64 8.12 0.82
C LEU A 49 3.32 8.58 -0.47
N ALA A 50 4.18 9.60 -0.36
CA ALA A 50 4.95 10.11 -1.49
C ALA A 50 5.84 9.04 -2.15
N GLU A 51 6.17 7.98 -1.43
CA GLU A 51 6.94 6.83 -1.92
C GLU A 51 6.17 5.96 -2.92
N LEU A 52 4.84 6.07 -2.91
CA LEU A 52 3.90 5.32 -3.75
C LEU A 52 3.32 6.16 -4.90
N GLN A 53 3.65 7.45 -4.97
CA GLN A 53 3.32 8.35 -6.07
C GLN A 53 4.21 8.08 -7.29
#